data_AF-A0A432F2P5-F1
#
_entry.id   AF-A0A432F2P5-F1
#
_cell.length_a   1.000
_cell.length_b   1.000
_cell.length_c   1.000
_cell.angle_alpha   90.00
_cell.angle_beta   90.00
_cell.angle_gamma   90.00
#
_symmetry.space_group_name_H-M   'P 1'
#
loop_
_entity.id
_entity.type
_entity.pdbx_description
1 polymer ?
#
loop_
_entity_poly.entity_id
_entity_poly.type
_entity_poly.pdbx_seq_one_letter_code
_entity_poly.pdbx_strand_id
1 'polypeptide(L)'
;MNSPSTALSRRTFIGIAAGLGAVAGTAGLPRLANAAALSAKRIKLGISSYSYWHFRDPKVPIDAVIDKTARLGVEGVDILHRQMDSEDNGYLQKLKRHAFTNGVDLICLSIHQDFVDPDPAVRTKHIEHTKKCIDLAYRMGIPCIRLNSGRWGTVKSFDKLMELRGKEPLLPGYTLDDGFKWCIASIEKC
;
A
#
# COMPACT_ATOMS: atom_id res chain seq x y z
N MET A 1 -11.19 67.56 7.80
CA MET A 1 -9.77 67.26 8.09
C MET A 1 -9.65 65.76 8.14
N ASN A 2 -9.08 65.13 7.11
CA ASN A 2 -8.93 63.68 7.02
C ASN A 2 -7.56 63.28 7.58
N SER A 3 -7.53 62.46 8.63
CA SER A 3 -6.31 61.83 9.12
C SER A 3 -5.97 60.60 8.26
N PRO A 4 -4.75 60.46 7.73
CA PRO A 4 -4.34 59.22 7.08
C PRO A 4 -3.94 58.19 8.14
N SER A 5 -4.53 56.99 8.06
CA SER A 5 -4.09 55.82 8.80
C SER A 5 -2.82 55.25 8.18
N THR A 6 -1.71 55.22 8.92
CA THR A 6 -0.46 54.59 8.52
C THR A 6 -0.50 53.09 8.80
N ALA A 7 -0.87 52.29 7.80
CA ALA A 7 -0.77 50.84 7.88
C ALA A 7 0.70 50.40 7.88
N LEU A 8 1.14 49.70 8.93
CA LEU A 8 2.45 49.06 8.97
C LEU A 8 2.54 47.97 7.89
N SER A 9 3.48 48.13 6.96
CA SER A 9 3.75 47.13 5.92
C SER A 9 4.63 45.99 6.45
N ARG A 10 4.33 44.76 6.01
CA ARG A 10 5.10 43.52 6.30
C ARG A 10 6.61 43.65 6.07
N ARG A 11 7.05 44.60 5.24
CA ARG A 11 8.46 44.88 4.96
C ARG A 11 9.19 45.57 6.12
N THR A 12 8.49 46.35 6.95
CA THR A 12 9.09 47.05 8.10
C THR A 12 9.35 46.09 9.27
N PHE A 13 8.54 45.03 9.40
CA PHE A 13 8.69 44.03 10.47
C PHE A 13 9.95 43.15 10.28
N ILE A 14 10.30 42.82 9.03
CA ILE A 14 11.48 42.01 8.72
C ILE A 14 12.78 42.82 8.95
N GLY A 15 12.74 44.15 8.80
CA GLY A 15 13.90 45.02 9.03
C GLY A 15 14.31 45.17 10.50
N ILE A 16 13.38 45.03 11.44
CA ILE A 16 13.65 45.22 12.88
C ILE A 16 14.22 43.95 13.54
N ALA A 17 13.96 42.76 12.98
CA ALA A 17 14.44 41.48 13.54
C ALA A 17 15.93 41.18 13.26
N ALA A 18 16.59 41.92 12.36
CA ALA A 18 17.99 41.67 11.99
C ALA A 18 19.03 42.40 12.87
N GLY A 19 18.60 43.24 13.82
CA GLY A 19 19.48 44.18 14.51
C GLY A 19 19.87 43.87 15.96
N LEU A 20 19.42 42.76 16.56
CA LEU A 20 19.52 42.55 18.02
C LEU A 20 20.13 41.19 18.46
N GLY A 21 20.85 40.50 17.57
CA GLY A 21 21.37 39.15 17.86
C GLY A 21 22.89 39.03 18.06
N ALA A 22 23.65 40.13 18.07
CA ALA A 22 25.06 40.10 18.38
C ALA A 22 25.24 40.33 19.89
N VAL A 23 26.09 39.52 20.52
CA VAL A 23 26.51 39.58 21.94
C VAL A 23 25.64 38.78 22.93
N ALA A 24 25.81 37.46 22.96
CA ALA A 24 25.78 36.68 24.21
C ALA A 24 26.41 35.28 24.04
N GLY A 25 27.49 35.02 24.77
CA GLY A 25 27.71 33.69 25.36
C GLY A 25 28.67 32.73 24.65
N THR A 26 29.95 33.05 24.65
CA THR A 26 31.02 32.04 24.67
C THR A 26 30.95 31.24 25.98
N ALA A 27 30.19 30.15 25.99
CA ALA A 27 30.31 29.10 27.00
C ALA A 27 30.28 27.75 26.28
N GLY A 28 31.46 27.19 26.04
CA GLY A 28 31.63 25.86 25.48
C GLY A 28 31.08 24.81 26.43
N LEU A 29 29.84 24.42 26.23
CA LEU A 29 29.34 23.14 26.72
C LEU A 29 30.10 22.05 25.95
N PRO A 30 30.68 21.04 26.61
CA PRO A 30 31.18 19.88 25.89
C PRO A 30 29.95 19.23 25.28
N ARG A 31 29.81 19.35 23.96
CA ARG A 31 28.86 18.56 23.20
C ARG A 31 29.33 17.12 23.38
N LEU A 32 28.70 16.40 24.32
CA LEU A 32 28.79 14.95 24.37
C LEU A 32 28.35 14.49 22.98
N ALA A 33 29.34 14.20 22.14
CA ALA A 33 29.13 13.45 20.94
C ALA A 33 28.73 12.06 21.43
N ASN A 34 27.43 11.89 21.71
CA ASN A 34 26.81 10.61 21.46
C ASN A 34 27.07 10.38 19.98
N ALA A 35 28.11 9.59 19.69
CA ALA A 35 28.24 8.92 18.42
C ALA A 35 26.87 8.28 18.19
N ALA A 36 26.08 8.89 17.32
CA ALA A 36 24.75 8.42 17.02
C ALA A 36 24.95 6.98 16.60
N ALA A 37 24.51 6.04 17.46
CA ALA A 37 24.40 4.65 17.08
C ALA A 37 23.74 4.66 15.70
N LEU A 38 24.39 4.05 14.71
CA LEU A 38 23.89 3.95 13.34
C LEU A 38 22.39 3.72 13.46
N SER A 39 21.60 4.74 13.10
CA SER A 39 20.17 4.75 13.40
C SER A 39 19.61 3.49 12.79
N ALA A 40 19.29 2.50 13.63
CA ALA A 40 18.71 1.26 13.18
C ALA A 40 17.45 1.68 12.44
N LYS A 41 17.42 1.48 11.11
CA LYS A 41 16.33 1.97 10.28
C LYS A 41 15.03 1.50 10.93
N ARG A 42 14.18 2.46 11.29
CA ARG A 42 12.92 2.17 11.97
C ARG A 42 12.10 1.21 11.12
N ILE A 43 11.66 0.10 11.71
CA ILE A 43 10.74 -0.84 11.06
C ILE A 43 9.40 -0.13 10.87
N LYS A 44 8.88 -0.17 9.65
CA LYS A 44 7.53 0.28 9.32
C LYS A 44 6.59 -0.91 9.27
N LEU A 45 5.46 -0.81 9.97
CA LEU A 45 4.43 -1.84 9.97
C LEU A 45 3.33 -1.47 8.97
N GLY A 46 2.67 -2.49 8.42
CA GLY A 46 1.49 -2.34 7.59
C GLY A 46 0.44 -3.40 7.92
N ILE A 47 -0.83 -3.08 7.69
CA ILE A 47 -1.96 -3.99 7.91
C ILE A 47 -2.55 -4.40 6.57
N SER A 48 -2.69 -5.70 6.35
CA SER A 48 -3.48 -6.20 5.20
C SER A 48 -4.96 -6.10 5.52
N SER A 49 -5.74 -5.52 4.61
CA SER A 49 -7.19 -5.38 4.77
C SER A 49 -7.90 -6.73 4.88
N TYR A 50 -7.28 -7.79 4.34
CA TYR A 50 -7.70 -9.18 4.50
C TYR A 50 -7.89 -9.58 5.97
N SER A 51 -7.05 -9.04 6.89
CA SER A 51 -7.09 -9.30 8.33
C SER A 51 -8.41 -8.88 9.00
N TYR A 52 -9.24 -8.09 8.31
CA TYR A 52 -10.54 -7.65 8.82
C TYR A 52 -11.74 -8.34 8.16
N TRP A 53 -11.58 -9.01 7.03
CA TRP A 53 -12.72 -9.57 6.27
C TRP A 53 -12.66 -11.09 6.11
N HIS A 54 -11.50 -11.67 5.80
CA HIS A 54 -11.33 -13.11 5.60
C HIS A 54 -12.39 -13.79 4.70
N PHE A 55 -12.96 -13.06 3.72
CA PHE A 55 -14.05 -13.53 2.86
C PHE A 55 -15.34 -13.95 3.60
N ARG A 56 -15.62 -13.36 4.77
CA ARG A 56 -16.84 -13.63 5.55
C ARG A 56 -17.72 -12.40 5.63
N ASP A 57 -19.02 -12.59 5.48
CA ASP A 57 -19.95 -11.50 5.69
C ASP A 57 -20.08 -11.14 7.19
N PRO A 58 -20.29 -9.85 7.52
CA PRO A 58 -20.37 -8.72 6.58
C PRO A 58 -18.99 -8.29 6.07
N LYS A 59 -18.91 -7.93 4.78
CA LYS A 59 -17.70 -7.34 4.20
C LYS A 59 -17.32 -6.04 4.90
N VAL A 60 -16.08 -5.95 5.39
CA VAL A 60 -15.55 -4.73 6.00
C VAL A 60 -15.07 -3.77 4.91
N PRO A 61 -15.62 -2.54 4.82
CA PRO A 61 -15.17 -1.55 3.84
C PRO A 61 -13.70 -1.13 4.01
N ILE A 62 -13.04 -0.74 2.91
CA ILE A 62 -11.62 -0.38 2.94
C ILE A 62 -11.36 0.92 3.73
N ASP A 63 -12.27 1.89 3.69
CA ASP A 63 -12.17 3.12 4.50
C ASP A 63 -12.21 2.83 6.01
N ALA A 64 -13.05 1.86 6.44
CA ALA A 64 -13.05 1.40 7.83
C ALA A 64 -11.74 0.70 8.24
N VAL A 65 -11.06 0.00 7.32
CA VAL A 65 -9.73 -0.58 7.58
C VAL A 65 -8.68 0.52 7.74
N ILE A 66 -8.72 1.56 6.90
CA ILE A 66 -7.84 2.72 7.01
C ILE A 66 -8.02 3.40 8.37
N ASP A 67 -9.26 3.64 8.81
CA ASP A 67 -9.56 4.24 10.11
C ASP A 67 -8.98 3.44 11.28
N LYS A 68 -9.13 2.11 11.23
CA LYS A 68 -8.58 1.22 12.26
C LYS A 68 -7.05 1.22 12.25
N THR A 69 -6.45 1.23 11.07
CA THR A 69 -4.99 1.29 10.90
C THR A 69 -4.42 2.57 11.52
N ALA A 70 -5.06 3.72 11.24
CA ALA A 70 -4.68 5.00 11.82
C ALA A 70 -4.81 5.02 13.35
N ARG A 71 -5.91 4.47 13.90
CA ARG A 71 -6.12 4.37 15.36
C ARG A 71 -5.05 3.51 16.06
N LEU A 72 -4.50 2.51 15.36
CA LEU A 72 -3.42 1.67 15.87
C LEU A 72 -2.03 2.32 15.75
N GLY A 73 -1.92 3.48 15.12
CA GLY A 73 -0.64 4.13 14.85
C GLY A 73 0.22 3.38 13.82
N VAL A 74 -0.41 2.55 12.98
CA VAL A 74 0.27 1.83 11.90
C VAL A 74 0.25 2.70 10.63
N GLU A 75 1.37 2.72 9.91
CA GLU A 75 1.57 3.68 8.82
C GLU A 75 1.00 3.23 7.47
N GLY A 76 0.72 1.94 7.28
CA GLY A 76 0.43 1.41 5.95
C GLY A 76 -0.73 0.43 5.89
N VAL A 77 -1.44 0.42 4.76
CA VAL A 77 -2.45 -0.58 4.41
C VAL A 77 -2.11 -1.29 3.10
N ASP A 78 -2.11 -2.62 3.13
CA ASP A 78 -2.18 -3.50 1.96
C ASP A 78 -3.66 -3.76 1.64
N ILE A 79 -4.14 -3.24 0.51
CA ILE A 79 -5.54 -3.37 0.09
C ILE A 79 -5.72 -4.69 -0.66
N LEU A 80 -6.65 -5.52 -0.19
CA LEU A 80 -7.16 -6.65 -0.95
C LEU A 80 -8.14 -6.16 -2.03
N HIS A 81 -7.77 -6.31 -3.30
CA HIS A 81 -8.59 -5.89 -4.44
C HIS A 81 -10.02 -6.45 -4.40
N ARG A 82 -10.18 -7.73 -4.07
CA ARG A 82 -11.48 -8.41 -3.92
C ARG A 82 -12.40 -7.82 -2.85
N GLN A 83 -11.84 -7.08 -1.89
CA GLN A 83 -12.59 -6.46 -0.79
C GLN A 83 -13.13 -5.08 -1.18
N MET A 84 -12.63 -4.46 -2.25
CA MET A 84 -13.10 -3.16 -2.73
C MET A 84 -14.57 -3.21 -3.13
N ASP A 85 -15.29 -2.10 -2.95
CA ASP A 85 -16.72 -1.99 -3.31
C ASP A 85 -16.95 -1.50 -4.74
N SER A 86 -15.97 -0.82 -5.32
CA SER A 86 -16.00 -0.31 -6.69
C SER A 86 -14.57 -0.18 -7.22
N GLU A 87 -14.43 -0.05 -8.52
CA GLU A 87 -13.17 0.26 -9.22
C GLU A 87 -13.24 1.63 -9.95
N ASP A 88 -14.35 2.35 -9.79
CA ASP A 88 -14.55 3.65 -10.43
C ASP A 88 -13.60 4.69 -9.85
N ASN A 89 -13.11 5.60 -10.71
CA ASN A 89 -12.11 6.57 -10.28
C ASN A 89 -12.56 7.41 -9.07
N GLY A 90 -13.85 7.75 -8.97
CA GLY A 90 -14.38 8.46 -7.80
C GLY A 90 -14.17 7.70 -6.49
N TYR A 91 -14.38 6.38 -6.49
CA TYR A 91 -14.12 5.51 -5.35
C TYR A 91 -12.61 5.39 -5.06
N LEU A 92 -11.78 5.20 -6.09
CA LEU A 92 -10.32 5.14 -5.93
C LEU A 92 -9.75 6.42 -5.30
N GLN A 93 -10.18 7.58 -5.80
CA GLN A 93 -9.73 8.87 -5.25
C GLN A 93 -10.30 9.14 -3.85
N LYS A 94 -11.52 8.64 -3.54
CA LYS A 94 -12.05 8.67 -2.17
C LYS A 94 -11.11 7.92 -1.21
N LEU A 95 -10.73 6.69 -1.53
CA LEU A 95 -9.82 5.90 -0.69
C LEU A 95 -8.46 6.56 -0.54
N LYS A 96 -7.87 7.05 -1.65
CA LYS A 96 -6.59 7.76 -1.63
C LYS A 96 -6.63 8.98 -0.71
N ARG A 97 -7.67 9.83 -0.85
CA ARG A 97 -7.87 11.00 0.01
C ARG A 97 -8.04 10.59 1.47
N HIS A 98 -8.85 9.57 1.72
CA HIS A 98 -9.15 9.08 3.08
C HIS A 98 -7.89 8.56 3.80
N ALA A 99 -7.05 7.80 3.10
CA ALA A 99 -5.76 7.35 3.60
C ALA A 99 -4.83 8.53 3.93
N PHE A 100 -4.70 9.47 2.99
CA PHE A 100 -3.89 10.68 3.17
C PHE A 100 -4.32 11.50 4.39
N THR A 101 -5.61 11.77 4.56
CA THR A 101 -6.11 12.57 5.70
C THR A 101 -5.94 11.87 7.05
N ASN A 102 -5.79 10.55 7.06
CA ASN A 102 -5.55 9.76 8.26
C ASN A 102 -4.06 9.48 8.52
N GLY A 103 -3.15 10.00 7.68
CA GLY A 103 -1.71 9.73 7.81
C GLY A 103 -1.34 8.27 7.55
N VAL A 104 -2.10 7.58 6.69
CA VAL A 104 -1.89 6.18 6.32
C VAL A 104 -1.50 6.09 4.84
N ASP A 105 -0.42 5.38 4.56
CA ASP A 105 0.04 5.06 3.22
C ASP A 105 -0.72 3.85 2.66
N LEU A 106 -1.12 3.92 1.39
CA LEU A 106 -1.57 2.75 0.66
C LEU A 106 -0.35 2.05 0.07
N ILE A 107 0.11 0.99 0.72
CA ILE A 107 1.45 0.43 0.48
C ILE A 107 1.48 -0.70 -0.55
N CYS A 108 0.37 -1.43 -0.72
CA CYS A 108 0.28 -2.57 -1.63
C CYS A 108 -1.17 -2.78 -2.08
N LEU A 109 -1.36 -3.25 -3.32
CA LEU A 109 -2.64 -3.79 -3.81
C LEU A 109 -2.47 -5.30 -4.04
N SER A 110 -3.03 -6.10 -3.14
CA SER A 110 -3.07 -7.57 -3.25
C SER A 110 -4.18 -8.00 -4.20
N ILE A 111 -3.80 -8.68 -5.29
CA ILE A 111 -4.71 -9.10 -6.37
C ILE A 111 -4.95 -10.61 -6.36
N HIS A 112 -5.93 -11.11 -7.13
CA HIS A 112 -6.33 -12.52 -7.14
C HIS A 112 -6.45 -13.05 -8.57
N GLN A 113 -5.31 -13.46 -9.13
CA GLN A 113 -5.18 -14.13 -10.41
C GLN A 113 -4.62 -15.55 -10.24
N ASP A 114 -4.78 -16.36 -11.29
CA ASP A 114 -4.25 -17.73 -11.35
C ASP A 114 -3.64 -17.98 -12.74
N PHE A 115 -2.34 -18.27 -12.80
CA PHE A 115 -1.65 -18.58 -14.06
C PHE A 115 -1.43 -20.08 -14.28
N VAL A 116 -1.83 -20.93 -13.32
CA VAL A 116 -1.61 -22.38 -13.37
C VAL A 116 -2.84 -23.05 -14.00
N ASP A 117 -3.01 -22.83 -15.31
CA ASP A 117 -4.09 -23.42 -16.10
C ASP A 117 -3.54 -23.82 -17.47
N PRO A 118 -3.85 -25.02 -18.00
CA PRO A 118 -3.40 -25.44 -19.32
C PRO A 118 -4.00 -24.60 -20.47
N ASP A 119 -5.17 -24.00 -20.30
CA ASP A 119 -5.83 -23.18 -21.31
C ASP A 119 -5.18 -21.78 -21.39
N PRO A 120 -4.56 -21.42 -22.53
CA PRO A 120 -3.99 -20.09 -22.72
C PRO A 120 -5.01 -18.95 -22.63
N ALA A 121 -6.30 -19.19 -22.91
CA ALA A 121 -7.34 -18.17 -22.80
C ALA A 121 -7.62 -17.81 -21.33
N VAL A 122 -7.64 -18.82 -20.44
CA VAL A 122 -7.75 -18.60 -18.99
C VAL A 122 -6.56 -17.78 -18.49
N ARG A 123 -5.33 -18.14 -18.88
CA ARG A 123 -4.14 -17.39 -18.51
C ARG A 123 -4.17 -15.95 -19.04
N THR A 124 -4.63 -15.76 -20.28
CA THR A 124 -4.77 -14.42 -20.90
C THR A 124 -5.73 -13.53 -20.10
N LYS A 125 -6.87 -14.07 -19.66
CA LYS A 125 -7.81 -13.33 -18.78
C LYS A 125 -7.14 -12.86 -17.49
N HIS A 126 -6.27 -13.69 -16.90
CA HIS A 126 -5.55 -13.35 -15.68
C HIS A 126 -4.41 -12.34 -15.89
N ILE A 127 -3.76 -12.36 -17.06
CA ILE A 127 -2.80 -11.33 -17.47
C ILE A 127 -3.50 -9.97 -17.59
N GLU A 128 -4.62 -9.91 -18.31
CA GLU A 128 -5.37 -8.66 -18.49
C GLU A 128 -5.95 -8.14 -17.16
N HIS A 129 -6.39 -9.04 -16.28
CA HIS A 129 -6.76 -8.66 -14.91
C HIS A 129 -5.58 -8.05 -14.15
N THR A 130 -4.38 -8.63 -14.25
CA THR A 130 -3.18 -8.13 -13.59
C THR A 130 -2.83 -6.72 -14.09
N LYS A 131 -2.83 -6.49 -15.41
CA LYS A 131 -2.63 -5.16 -16.03
C LYS A 131 -3.65 -4.14 -15.54
N LYS A 132 -4.93 -4.53 -15.49
CA LYS A 132 -5.99 -3.67 -14.93
C LYS A 132 -5.67 -3.29 -13.49
N CYS A 133 -5.24 -4.22 -12.66
CA CYS A 133 -4.89 -3.90 -11.27
C CYS A 133 -3.64 -3.04 -11.14
N ILE A 134 -2.67 -3.13 -12.07
CA ILE A 134 -1.55 -2.18 -12.15
C ILE A 134 -2.09 -0.75 -12.39
N ASP A 135 -3.05 -0.57 -13.31
CA ASP A 135 -3.71 0.73 -13.54
C ASP A 135 -4.48 1.22 -12.28
N LEU A 136 -5.19 0.33 -11.58
CA LEU A 136 -5.86 0.69 -10.33
C LEU A 136 -4.86 1.15 -9.26
N ALA A 137 -3.77 0.40 -9.07
CA ALA A 137 -2.69 0.77 -8.14
C ALA A 137 -2.08 2.13 -8.49
N TYR A 138 -1.80 2.36 -9.78
CA TYR A 138 -1.31 3.65 -10.29
C TYR A 138 -2.26 4.81 -9.93
N ARG A 139 -3.56 4.67 -10.23
CA ARG A 139 -4.57 5.71 -9.93
C ARG A 139 -4.67 6.04 -8.44
N MET A 140 -4.50 5.03 -7.59
CA MET A 140 -4.51 5.17 -6.13
C MET A 140 -3.18 5.69 -5.56
N GLY A 141 -2.09 5.67 -6.34
CA GLY A 141 -0.75 6.00 -5.87
C GLY A 141 -0.10 4.90 -5.03
N ILE A 142 -0.50 3.65 -5.24
CA ILE A 142 0.03 2.49 -4.54
C ILE A 142 1.35 2.06 -5.22
N PRO A 143 2.47 1.92 -4.48
CA PRO A 143 3.78 1.71 -5.08
C PRO A 143 4.05 0.26 -5.51
N CYS A 144 3.27 -0.72 -5.03
CA CYS A 144 3.44 -2.11 -5.44
C CYS A 144 2.12 -2.88 -5.52
N ILE A 145 2.12 -3.95 -6.31
CA ILE A 145 1.06 -4.96 -6.30
C ILE A 145 1.61 -6.27 -5.77
N ARG A 146 0.80 -7.02 -5.03
CA ARG A 146 1.11 -8.41 -4.68
C ARG A 146 0.34 -9.34 -5.59
N LEU A 147 1.09 -10.07 -6.40
CA LEU A 147 0.60 -11.01 -7.39
C LEU A 147 0.44 -12.41 -6.77
N ASN A 148 -0.48 -13.22 -7.29
CA ASN A 148 -0.56 -14.65 -7.01
C ASN A 148 -0.11 -15.45 -8.25
N SER A 149 0.75 -16.45 -8.06
CA SER A 149 1.18 -17.33 -9.17
C SER A 149 0.05 -18.24 -9.66
N GLY A 150 -0.85 -18.63 -8.77
CA GLY A 150 -1.93 -19.56 -9.07
C GLY A 150 -1.78 -20.91 -8.38
N ARG A 151 -2.72 -21.82 -8.65
CA ARG A 151 -2.79 -23.15 -8.03
C ARG A 151 -3.31 -24.20 -9.02
N TRP A 152 -2.97 -25.47 -8.80
CA TRP A 152 -3.49 -26.55 -9.64
C TRP A 152 -5.01 -26.70 -9.57
N GLY A 153 -5.62 -26.27 -8.45
CA GLY A 153 -7.07 -26.27 -8.29
C GLY A 153 -7.69 -27.67 -8.28
N THR A 154 -6.89 -28.71 -8.02
CA THR A 154 -7.32 -30.11 -7.93
C THR A 154 -8.01 -30.41 -6.60
N VAL A 155 -7.81 -29.60 -5.56
CA VAL A 155 -8.48 -29.69 -4.26
C VAL A 155 -9.50 -28.56 -4.13
N LYS A 156 -10.79 -28.84 -4.37
CA LYS A 156 -11.82 -27.78 -4.41
C LYS A 156 -12.18 -27.19 -3.04
N SER A 157 -12.14 -27.99 -1.97
CA SER A 157 -12.44 -27.51 -0.61
C SER A 157 -11.24 -26.77 -0.02
N PHE A 158 -11.48 -25.57 0.52
CA PHE A 158 -10.46 -24.79 1.22
C PHE A 158 -9.97 -25.48 2.48
N ASP A 159 -10.87 -26.05 3.28
CA ASP A 159 -10.51 -26.78 4.50
C ASP A 159 -9.63 -27.98 4.15
N LYS A 160 -9.98 -28.70 3.07
CA LYS A 160 -9.17 -29.82 2.60
C LYS A 160 -7.79 -29.37 2.13
N LEU A 161 -7.71 -28.23 1.45
CA LEU A 161 -6.44 -27.64 1.05
C LEU A 161 -5.56 -27.31 2.26
N MET A 162 -6.16 -26.80 3.35
CA MET A 162 -5.44 -26.49 4.59
C MET A 162 -4.95 -27.76 5.30
N GLU A 163 -5.76 -28.83 5.35
CA GLU A 163 -5.31 -30.14 5.85
C GLU A 163 -4.09 -30.67 5.08
N LEU A 164 -4.09 -30.49 3.76
CA LEU A 164 -2.98 -30.86 2.88
C LEU A 164 -1.81 -29.85 2.93
N ARG A 165 -1.88 -28.83 3.80
CA ARG A 165 -0.88 -27.76 3.94
C ARG A 165 -0.58 -27.05 2.62
N GLY A 166 -1.61 -26.84 1.80
CA GLY A 166 -1.50 -26.21 0.49
C GLY A 166 -0.88 -27.09 -0.60
N LYS A 167 -0.56 -28.36 -0.31
CA LYS A 167 0.00 -29.29 -1.30
C LYS A 167 -1.11 -29.94 -2.10
N GLU A 168 -1.25 -29.49 -3.34
CA GLU A 168 -2.20 -30.07 -4.28
C GLU A 168 -1.53 -31.10 -5.20
N PRO A 169 -2.24 -32.17 -5.58
CA PRO A 169 -1.85 -32.99 -6.73
C PRO A 169 -1.74 -32.14 -8.00
N LEU A 170 -0.78 -32.49 -8.85
CA LEU A 170 -0.65 -31.92 -10.20
C LEU A 170 -1.91 -32.22 -11.03
N LEU A 171 -2.15 -31.40 -12.06
CA LEU A 171 -3.17 -31.72 -13.06
C LEU A 171 -2.76 -32.99 -13.83
N PRO A 172 -3.72 -33.90 -14.13
CA PRO A 172 -3.42 -35.10 -14.92
C PRO A 172 -2.78 -34.75 -16.27
N GLY A 173 -1.65 -35.40 -16.58
CA GLY A 173 -0.92 -35.17 -17.83
C GLY A 173 0.03 -33.97 -17.84
N TYR A 174 0.16 -33.25 -16.73
CA TYR A 174 1.05 -32.09 -16.61
C TYR A 174 2.13 -32.30 -15.55
N THR A 175 3.24 -31.60 -15.75
CA THR A 175 4.39 -31.59 -14.85
C THR A 175 4.46 -30.28 -14.06
N LEU A 176 5.25 -30.27 -12.99
CA LEU A 176 5.52 -29.05 -12.24
C LEU A 176 6.19 -27.97 -13.12
N ASP A 177 7.05 -28.39 -14.06
CA ASP A 177 7.72 -27.50 -15.00
C ASP A 177 6.74 -26.79 -15.94
N ASP A 178 5.65 -27.45 -16.33
CA ASP A 178 4.60 -26.81 -17.13
C ASP A 178 3.96 -25.65 -16.36
N GLY A 179 3.64 -25.88 -15.07
CA GLY A 179 3.12 -24.85 -14.18
C GLY A 179 4.08 -23.66 -14.02
N PHE A 180 5.38 -23.92 -13.85
CA PHE A 180 6.39 -22.85 -13.79
C PHE A 180 6.48 -22.07 -15.11
N LYS A 181 6.52 -22.76 -16.26
CA LYS A 181 6.55 -22.11 -17.58
C LYS A 181 5.34 -21.22 -17.79
N TRP A 182 4.14 -21.65 -17.39
CA TRP A 182 2.92 -20.85 -17.49
C TRP A 182 2.95 -19.61 -16.60
N CYS A 183 3.44 -19.72 -15.37
CA CYS A 183 3.60 -18.59 -14.47
C CYS A 183 4.58 -17.56 -15.04
N ILE A 184 5.77 -18.01 -15.45
CA ILE A 184 6.83 -17.13 -15.99
C ILE A 184 6.32 -16.40 -17.23
N ALA A 185 5.81 -17.14 -18.22
CA ALA A 185 5.33 -16.57 -19.48
C ALA A 185 4.12 -15.63 -19.29
N SER A 186 3.31 -15.84 -18.26
CA SER A 186 2.20 -14.93 -17.94
C SER A 186 2.68 -13.66 -17.26
N ILE A 187 3.61 -13.77 -16.30
CA ILE A 187 4.17 -12.63 -15.58
C ILE A 187 4.95 -11.72 -16.52
N GLU A 188 5.74 -12.27 -17.45
CA GLU A 188 6.48 -11.48 -18.47
C GLU A 188 5.56 -10.64 -19.38
N LYS A 189 4.28 -11.00 -19.47
CA LYS A 189 3.29 -10.30 -20.30
C LYS A 189 2.42 -9.31 -19.53
N CYS A 190 2.53 -9.28 -18.20
CA CYS A 190 1.81 -8.33 -17.34
C CYS A 190 2.49 -6.96 -17.40
#